data_AF-A0A1A6FQ76-F1
#
_entry.id   AF-A0A1A6FQ76-F1
#
_cell.length_a   1.000
_cell.length_b   1.000
_cell.length_c   1.000
_cell.angle_alpha   90.00
_cell.angle_beta   90.00
_cell.angle_gamma   90.00
#
_symmetry.space_group_name_H-M   'P 1'
#
loop_
_entity.id
_entity.type
_entity.pdbx_description
1 polymer ?
#
loop_
_entity_poly.entity_id
_entity_poly.type
_entity_poly.pdbx_seq_one_letter_code
_entity_poly.pdbx_strand_id
1 'polypeptide(L)'
;MAPRISPYALLLLTPLAVAALSGCSFLAKPERPAWRTQAENACLAAGRAQPTAYARIVEEIDGPGICGLTKPFKVTALQGGAVTFNATATLDCSMVAELDQWLADVVQPAAQARFGQNVARINSMGSFSCRGMNGQSGAPLSEHSFGNALDIGGFVLADGREISIVRDWTRGDEPTKDFLAEIHGGSCRHFTTVLSPGSNPFHYNHIHVDLAMHGRGGTRRICKPIPRDVAPPQGEPLIASHGPIDIDTDLPGPPPRAAFDIHASRGGGDGLAIAAPLPPPRPPARAFAPEPGARDPEITSSIPPRR
;
A
#
# COMPACT_ATOMS: atom_id res chain seq x y z
N MET A 1 54.99 43.58 -28.16
CA MET A 1 55.54 43.05 -26.89
C MET A 1 54.46 42.21 -26.24
N ALA A 2 54.56 40.88 -26.30
CA ALA A 2 53.57 39.97 -25.71
C ALA A 2 53.97 39.67 -24.25
N PRO A 3 53.06 39.75 -23.27
CA PRO A 3 53.40 39.49 -21.89
C PRO A 3 53.64 37.99 -21.70
N ARG A 4 54.83 37.64 -21.18
CA ARG A 4 55.17 36.27 -20.79
C ARG A 4 54.49 35.97 -19.46
N ILE A 5 53.40 35.20 -19.51
CA ILE A 5 52.74 34.68 -18.30
C ILE A 5 53.66 33.62 -17.69
N SER A 6 54.03 33.81 -16.42
CA SER A 6 54.91 32.90 -15.69
C SER A 6 54.22 31.54 -15.51
N PRO A 7 54.88 30.40 -15.83
CA PRO A 7 54.27 29.07 -15.74
C PRO A 7 53.88 28.69 -14.29
N TYR A 8 54.44 29.38 -13.29
CA TYR A 8 54.09 29.17 -11.88
C TYR A 8 52.74 29.78 -11.48
N ALA A 9 52.22 30.77 -12.22
CA ALA A 9 50.92 31.36 -11.93
C ALA A 9 49.74 30.43 -12.29
N LEU A 10 49.95 29.52 -13.25
CA LEU A 10 48.95 28.50 -13.61
C LEU A 10 48.89 27.32 -12.60
N LEU A 11 49.97 27.08 -11.86
CA LEU A 11 50.10 25.95 -10.92
C LEU A 11 49.47 26.19 -9.54
N LEU A 12 49.14 27.45 -9.19
CA LEU A 12 48.49 27.80 -7.92
C LEU A 12 46.98 28.03 -8.06
N LEU A 13 46.46 28.22 -9.28
CA LEU A 13 45.02 28.36 -9.53
C LEU A 13 44.28 27.02 -9.57
N THR A 14 44.98 25.92 -9.85
CA THR A 14 44.41 24.57 -9.90
C THR A 14 44.02 23.98 -8.53
N PRO A 15 44.83 24.06 -7.45
CA PRO A 15 44.41 23.51 -6.14
C PRO A 15 43.26 24.28 -5.50
N LEU A 16 43.14 25.60 -5.73
CA LEU A 16 42.03 26.40 -5.20
C LEU A 16 40.68 26.04 -5.86
N ALA A 17 40.68 25.78 -7.17
CA ALA A 17 39.50 25.34 -7.89
C ALA A 17 39.07 23.91 -7.49
N VAL A 18 40.02 23.00 -7.25
CA VAL A 18 39.74 21.63 -6.78
C VAL A 18 39.19 21.63 -5.36
N ALA A 19 39.71 22.49 -4.46
CA ALA A 19 39.17 22.61 -3.09
C ALA A 19 37.73 23.16 -3.08
N ALA A 20 37.38 24.10 -3.97
CA ALA A 20 36.04 24.66 -4.07
C ALA A 20 35.00 23.64 -4.60
N LEU A 21 35.40 22.75 -5.51
CA LEU A 21 34.53 21.67 -6.03
C LEU A 21 34.35 20.50 -5.05
N SER A 22 35.25 20.36 -4.07
CA SER A 22 35.21 19.29 -3.06
C SER A 22 34.25 19.56 -1.90
N GLY A 23 33.81 20.81 -1.73
CA GLY A 23 32.99 21.25 -0.59
C GLY A 23 31.51 20.89 -0.66
N CYS A 24 30.97 20.56 -1.84
CA CYS A 24 29.52 20.35 -2.01
C CYS A 24 29.04 18.94 -1.59
N SER A 25 29.93 17.97 -1.41
CA SER A 25 29.55 16.58 -1.11
C SER A 25 29.27 16.33 0.38
N PHE A 26 29.82 17.15 1.27
CA PHE A 26 29.75 16.92 2.73
C PHE A 26 28.50 17.50 3.42
N LEU A 27 27.64 18.20 2.67
CA LEU A 27 26.43 18.86 3.20
C LEU A 27 25.12 18.25 2.68
N ALA A 28 25.18 17.25 1.79
CA ALA A 28 23.99 16.58 1.31
C ALA A 28 23.37 15.76 2.46
N LYS A 29 22.23 16.22 2.98
CA LYS A 29 21.42 15.39 3.89
C LYS A 29 20.99 14.14 3.12
N PRO A 30 21.02 12.95 3.73
CA PRO A 30 20.48 11.77 3.08
C PRO A 30 18.99 12.02 2.78
N GLU A 31 18.57 11.72 1.55
CA GLU A 31 17.19 11.93 1.10
C GLU A 31 16.45 10.59 0.98
N ARG A 32 15.13 10.62 1.20
CA ARG A 32 14.25 9.48 0.94
C ARG A 32 14.32 9.12 -0.55
N PRO A 33 14.40 7.83 -0.91
CA PRO A 33 14.30 7.43 -2.32
C PRO A 33 13.02 7.99 -2.97
N ALA A 34 13.18 8.64 -4.13
CA ALA A 34 12.10 9.39 -4.79
C ALA A 34 10.84 8.57 -5.07
N TRP A 35 10.98 7.26 -5.30
CA TRP A 35 9.85 6.37 -5.58
C TRP A 35 8.82 6.35 -4.44
N ARG A 36 9.23 6.57 -3.19
CA ARG A 36 8.32 6.57 -2.03
C ARG A 36 7.32 7.71 -2.13
N THR A 37 7.83 8.93 -2.32
CA THR A 37 7.00 10.12 -2.52
C THR A 37 6.18 10.03 -3.81
N GLN A 38 6.73 9.43 -4.88
CA GLN A 38 5.99 9.21 -6.13
C GLN A 38 4.81 8.24 -5.92
N ALA A 39 5.01 7.13 -5.22
CA ALA A 39 3.94 6.16 -4.93
C ALA A 39 2.84 6.78 -4.05
N GLU A 40 3.22 7.48 -2.99
CA GLU A 40 2.29 8.19 -2.10
C GLU A 40 1.44 9.22 -2.86
N ASN A 41 2.09 10.07 -3.68
CA ASN A 41 1.38 11.07 -4.49
C ASN A 41 0.50 10.43 -5.55
N ALA A 42 0.94 9.35 -6.19
CA ALA A 42 0.14 8.63 -7.18
C ALA A 42 -1.12 8.01 -6.53
N CYS A 43 -0.99 7.41 -5.35
CA CYS A 43 -2.12 6.88 -4.60
C CYS A 43 -3.15 7.98 -4.27
N LEU A 44 -2.69 9.13 -3.78
CA LEU A 44 -3.55 10.26 -3.44
C LEU A 44 -4.23 10.87 -4.67
N ALA A 45 -3.50 11.04 -5.77
CA ALA A 45 -4.03 11.58 -7.01
C ALA A 45 -5.07 10.66 -7.65
N ALA A 46 -4.87 9.34 -7.56
CA ALA A 46 -5.84 8.34 -7.99
C ALA A 46 -7.00 8.16 -6.98
N GLY A 47 -6.89 8.76 -5.79
CA GLY A 47 -7.90 8.69 -4.75
C GLY A 47 -8.12 7.30 -4.17
N ARG A 48 -7.08 6.44 -4.17
CA ARG A 48 -7.18 5.04 -3.72
C ARG A 48 -7.40 4.90 -2.21
N ALA A 49 -6.94 5.87 -1.43
CA ALA A 49 -7.31 6.05 -0.03
C ALA A 49 -7.73 7.50 0.19
N GLN A 50 -8.90 7.70 0.79
CA GLN A 50 -9.49 9.02 1.04
C GLN A 50 -9.58 9.30 2.54
N PRO A 51 -9.49 10.57 2.96
CA PRO A 51 -9.79 10.94 4.33
C PRO A 51 -11.23 10.55 4.72
N THR A 52 -11.38 9.90 5.87
CA THR A 52 -12.67 9.51 6.46
C THR A 52 -12.63 9.78 7.97
N ALA A 53 -13.74 9.48 8.67
CA ALA A 53 -13.77 9.49 10.14
C ALA A 53 -12.76 8.50 10.76
N TYR A 54 -12.34 7.46 10.01
CA TYR A 54 -11.48 6.39 10.49
C TYR A 54 -10.04 6.47 9.96
N ALA A 55 -9.79 7.26 8.91
CA ALA A 55 -8.48 7.42 8.31
C ALA A 55 -8.29 8.91 7.99
N ARG A 56 -7.47 9.61 8.77
CA ARG A 56 -7.24 11.05 8.60
C ARG A 56 -5.80 11.33 8.20
N ILE A 57 -5.62 12.23 7.25
CA ILE A 57 -4.28 12.77 6.93
C ILE A 57 -3.84 13.65 8.08
N VAL A 58 -2.58 13.54 8.47
CA VAL A 58 -1.93 14.41 9.46
C VAL A 58 -0.68 15.05 8.87
N GLU A 59 -0.09 15.98 9.61
CA GLU A 59 1.13 16.67 9.22
C GLU A 59 2.28 15.69 8.93
N GLU A 60 3.18 16.12 8.04
CA GLU A 60 4.41 15.39 7.68
C GLU A 60 5.18 14.96 8.93
N ILE A 61 5.69 13.73 8.88
CA ILE A 61 6.60 13.20 9.88
C ILE A 61 8.01 13.28 9.30
N ASP A 62 8.81 14.21 9.80
CA ASP A 62 10.24 14.35 9.49
C ASP A 62 11.07 13.74 10.63
N GLY A 63 11.53 12.52 10.42
CA GLY A 63 12.26 11.73 11.41
C GLY A 63 13.79 11.78 11.23
N PRO A 64 14.54 11.01 12.05
CA PRO A 64 15.99 10.94 11.91
C PRO A 64 16.43 10.37 10.55
N GLY A 65 17.41 11.02 9.93
CA GLY A 65 17.95 10.58 8.64
C GLY A 65 16.91 10.69 7.53
N ILE A 66 16.52 9.55 6.94
CA ILE A 66 15.49 9.50 5.90
C ILE A 66 14.14 8.98 6.42
N CYS A 67 14.01 8.66 7.71
CA CYS A 67 12.74 8.18 8.26
C CYS A 67 11.66 9.25 8.13
N GLY A 68 10.46 8.90 7.68
CA GLY A 68 9.37 9.86 7.62
C GLY A 68 8.29 9.55 6.57
N LEU A 69 7.23 10.35 6.62
CA LEU A 69 6.08 10.30 5.72
C LEU A 69 5.67 11.71 5.32
N THR A 70 5.40 11.93 4.03
CA THR A 70 5.02 13.25 3.53
C THR A 70 3.54 13.55 3.84
N LYS A 71 2.67 12.56 3.68
CA LYS A 71 1.22 12.68 3.91
C LYS A 71 0.70 11.47 4.69
N PRO A 72 1.12 11.31 5.96
CA PRO A 72 0.74 10.18 6.78
C PRO A 72 -0.76 10.14 7.07
N PHE A 73 -1.31 8.94 7.10
CA PHE A 73 -2.64 8.65 7.62
C PHE A 73 -2.56 8.13 9.04
N LYS A 74 -3.37 8.68 9.95
CA LYS A 74 -3.75 8.04 11.21
C LYS A 74 -5.02 7.23 10.99
N VAL A 75 -4.93 5.92 11.12
CA VAL A 75 -5.98 4.95 10.77
C VAL A 75 -6.44 4.19 12.00
N THR A 76 -7.73 4.23 12.30
CA THR A 76 -8.36 3.47 13.40
C THR A 76 -9.20 2.30 12.88
N ALA A 77 -9.66 2.36 11.64
CA ALA A 77 -10.40 1.28 10.98
C ALA A 77 -10.28 1.37 9.45
N LEU A 78 -10.52 0.24 8.79
CA LEU A 78 -10.61 0.06 7.34
C LEU A 78 -12.03 -0.39 6.97
N GLN A 79 -12.30 -0.56 5.67
CA GLN A 79 -13.57 -1.06 5.15
C GLN A 79 -14.76 -0.23 5.64
N GLY A 80 -14.63 1.10 5.57
CA GLY A 80 -15.66 2.03 6.03
C GLY A 80 -15.98 1.97 7.53
N GLY A 81 -15.08 1.42 8.35
CA GLY A 81 -15.27 1.25 9.78
C GLY A 81 -15.61 -0.18 10.21
N ALA A 82 -15.86 -1.10 9.26
CA ALA A 82 -16.21 -2.48 9.56
C ALA A 82 -15.05 -3.29 10.18
N VAL A 83 -13.80 -2.94 9.87
CA VAL A 83 -12.61 -3.61 10.39
C VAL A 83 -11.78 -2.64 11.22
N THR A 84 -11.85 -2.76 12.53
CA THR A 84 -11.11 -1.90 13.47
C THR A 84 -9.65 -2.34 13.63
N PHE A 85 -8.79 -1.43 14.07
CA PHE A 85 -7.50 -1.78 14.66
C PHE A 85 -7.57 -1.72 16.18
N ASN A 86 -6.76 -2.54 16.85
CA ASN A 86 -6.55 -2.48 18.30
C ASN A 86 -5.86 -1.18 18.78
N ALA A 87 -5.19 -0.45 17.88
CA ALA A 87 -4.60 0.86 18.14
C ALA A 87 -4.56 1.69 16.84
N THR A 88 -4.40 3.01 16.95
CA THR A 88 -4.27 3.87 15.75
C THR A 88 -2.97 3.56 15.00
N ALA A 89 -3.09 3.03 13.78
CA ALA A 89 -1.97 2.81 12.88
C ALA A 89 -1.55 4.13 12.20
N THR A 90 -0.26 4.26 11.92
CA THR A 90 0.26 5.36 11.09
C THR A 90 0.83 4.77 9.81
N LEU A 91 0.22 5.09 8.67
CA LEU A 91 0.48 4.45 7.38
C LEU A 91 0.54 5.49 6.27
N ASP A 92 1.18 5.18 5.15
CA ASP A 92 1.05 5.99 3.94
C ASP A 92 -0.23 5.64 3.15
N CYS A 93 -0.56 6.47 2.15
CA CYS A 93 -1.75 6.26 1.31
C CYS A 93 -1.76 4.87 0.65
N SER A 94 -0.63 4.43 0.09
CA SER A 94 -0.54 3.19 -0.68
C SER A 94 -0.81 1.99 0.22
N MET A 95 -0.25 2.01 1.43
CA MET A 95 -0.45 0.95 2.41
C MET A 95 -1.90 0.90 2.91
N VAL A 96 -2.54 2.04 3.13
CA VAL A 96 -3.98 2.08 3.47
C VAL A 96 -4.83 1.48 2.35
N ALA A 97 -4.60 1.90 1.12
CA ALA A 97 -5.34 1.40 -0.04
C ALA A 97 -5.14 -0.12 -0.25
N GLU A 98 -3.91 -0.61 -0.13
CA GLU A 98 -3.61 -2.03 -0.34
C GLU A 98 -4.17 -2.90 0.78
N LEU A 99 -4.12 -2.45 2.04
CA LEU A 99 -4.76 -3.17 3.16
C LEU A 99 -6.28 -3.25 3.00
N ASP A 100 -6.92 -2.16 2.54
CA ASP A 100 -8.36 -2.16 2.29
C ASP A 100 -8.72 -3.17 1.19
N GLN A 101 -7.99 -3.16 0.07
CA GLN A 101 -8.20 -4.11 -1.02
C GLN A 101 -7.92 -5.57 -0.60
N TRP A 102 -6.84 -5.82 0.13
CA TRP A 102 -6.49 -7.14 0.66
C TRP A 102 -7.55 -7.68 1.63
N LEU A 103 -8.15 -6.81 2.45
CA LEU A 103 -9.28 -7.20 3.30
C LEU A 103 -10.47 -7.68 2.46
N ALA A 104 -10.82 -6.95 1.40
CA ALA A 104 -11.93 -7.29 0.51
C ALA A 104 -11.69 -8.58 -0.30
N ASP A 105 -10.47 -8.74 -0.84
CA ASP A 105 -10.16 -9.80 -1.79
C ASP A 105 -9.75 -11.12 -1.13
N VAL A 106 -9.18 -11.06 0.08
CA VAL A 106 -8.57 -12.23 0.74
C VAL A 106 -9.18 -12.47 2.10
N VAL A 107 -9.08 -11.51 3.01
CA VAL A 107 -9.35 -11.77 4.44
C VAL A 107 -10.83 -12.02 4.71
N GLN A 108 -11.72 -11.17 4.19
CA GLN A 108 -13.16 -11.34 4.41
C GLN A 108 -13.72 -12.59 3.71
N PRO A 109 -13.39 -12.88 2.44
CA PRO A 109 -13.81 -14.13 1.81
C PRO A 109 -13.31 -15.37 2.55
N ALA A 110 -12.04 -15.39 2.97
CA ALA A 110 -11.49 -16.51 3.73
C ALA A 110 -12.19 -16.67 5.10
N ALA A 111 -12.45 -15.58 5.81
CA ALA A 111 -13.15 -15.63 7.10
C ALA A 111 -14.58 -16.16 6.94
N GLN A 112 -15.31 -15.66 5.95
CA GLN A 112 -16.66 -16.10 5.65
C GLN A 112 -16.68 -17.58 5.25
N ALA A 113 -15.74 -18.02 4.43
CA ALA A 113 -15.69 -19.39 3.94
C ALA A 113 -15.31 -20.41 5.04
N ARG A 114 -14.45 -20.02 5.99
CA ARG A 114 -13.94 -20.90 7.05
C ARG A 114 -14.78 -20.88 8.32
N PHE A 115 -15.44 -19.75 8.62
CA PHE A 115 -16.14 -19.54 9.89
C PHE A 115 -17.58 -19.07 9.74
N GLY A 116 -18.01 -18.68 8.54
CA GLY A 116 -19.30 -18.02 8.35
C GLY A 116 -19.37 -16.62 8.97
N GLN A 117 -18.22 -16.03 9.32
CA GLN A 117 -18.11 -14.77 10.05
C GLN A 117 -17.14 -13.82 9.35
N ASN A 118 -17.45 -12.53 9.37
CA ASN A 118 -16.50 -11.50 8.95
C ASN A 118 -15.44 -11.25 10.02
N VAL A 119 -14.26 -10.80 9.60
CA VAL A 119 -13.29 -10.16 10.49
C VAL A 119 -13.81 -8.78 10.87
N ALA A 120 -13.83 -8.47 12.16
CA ALA A 120 -14.24 -7.18 12.72
C ALA A 120 -13.05 -6.37 13.29
N ARG A 121 -11.91 -7.02 13.54
CA ARG A 121 -10.68 -6.35 14.01
C ARG A 121 -9.41 -7.02 13.51
N ILE A 122 -8.42 -6.19 13.18
CA ILE A 122 -7.02 -6.58 13.04
C ILE A 122 -6.29 -6.22 14.34
N ASN A 123 -5.63 -7.21 14.94
CA ASN A 123 -4.70 -7.00 16.04
C ASN A 123 -3.32 -6.68 15.47
N SER A 124 -3.05 -5.40 15.24
CA SER A 124 -1.75 -4.90 14.79
C SER A 124 -0.72 -4.91 15.93
N MET A 125 0.52 -5.26 15.58
CA MET A 125 1.69 -5.24 16.46
C MET A 125 2.67 -4.11 16.12
N GLY A 126 2.51 -3.45 14.98
CA GLY A 126 3.40 -2.38 14.53
C GLY A 126 2.96 -1.77 13.20
N SER A 127 3.06 -0.44 13.10
CA SER A 127 2.87 0.33 11.86
C SER A 127 4.06 1.28 11.66
N PHE A 128 3.94 2.58 11.88
CA PHE A 128 5.09 3.48 11.77
C PHE A 128 6.08 3.33 12.94
N SER A 129 7.37 3.20 12.62
CA SER A 129 8.46 3.30 13.61
C SER A 129 9.81 3.45 12.90
N CYS A 130 10.54 4.52 13.24
CA CYS A 130 11.89 4.79 12.73
C CYS A 130 12.91 3.81 13.31
N ARG A 131 13.17 2.71 12.61
CA ARG A 131 14.14 1.69 13.03
C ARG A 131 14.75 0.94 11.85
N GLY A 132 15.95 0.42 12.07
CA GLY A 132 16.56 -0.56 11.17
C GLY A 132 15.72 -1.83 11.06
N MET A 133 15.87 -2.55 9.95
CA MET A 133 15.23 -3.86 9.75
C MET A 133 15.47 -4.80 10.93
N ASN A 134 14.43 -5.52 11.35
CA ASN A 134 14.44 -6.38 12.54
C ASN A 134 14.83 -5.67 13.85
N GLY A 135 14.77 -4.33 13.89
CA GLY A 135 15.22 -3.52 15.03
C GLY A 135 16.75 -3.47 15.20
N GLN A 136 17.50 -3.89 14.19
CA GLN A 136 18.97 -3.97 14.27
C GLN A 136 19.63 -2.63 13.98
N SER A 137 20.56 -2.23 14.86
CA SER A 137 21.36 -1.02 14.66
C SER A 137 22.28 -1.15 13.44
N GLY A 138 22.35 -0.09 12.62
CA GLY A 138 23.16 -0.06 11.39
C GLY A 138 22.57 -0.84 10.20
N ALA A 139 21.47 -1.57 10.38
CA ALA A 139 20.74 -2.18 9.26
C ALA A 139 20.06 -1.11 8.40
N PRO A 140 19.77 -1.38 7.11
CA PRO A 140 18.89 -0.54 6.31
C PRO A 140 17.56 -0.30 7.05
N LEU A 141 16.96 0.88 6.84
CA LEU A 141 15.67 1.19 7.47
C LEU A 141 14.59 0.23 6.99
N SER A 142 13.75 -0.20 7.93
CA SER A 142 12.55 -0.97 7.64
C SER A 142 11.51 -0.13 6.91
N GLU A 143 10.62 -0.77 6.15
CA GLU A 143 9.43 -0.13 5.57
C GLU A 143 8.49 0.50 6.62
N HIS A 144 8.54 0.04 7.87
CA HIS A 144 7.89 0.72 9.00
C HIS A 144 8.38 2.16 9.19
N SER A 145 9.62 2.49 8.80
CA SER A 145 10.17 3.86 8.88
C SER A 145 9.54 4.81 7.86
N PHE A 146 8.69 4.30 6.97
CA PHE A 146 8.01 5.06 5.93
C PHE A 146 6.49 4.86 5.97
N GLY A 147 5.96 4.22 7.02
CA GLY A 147 4.54 3.84 7.15
C GLY A 147 4.04 2.94 6.02
N ASN A 148 4.96 2.24 5.37
CA ASN A 148 4.73 1.40 4.20
C ASN A 148 4.71 -0.09 4.59
N ALA A 149 4.44 -0.39 5.86
CA ALA A 149 4.42 -1.73 6.42
C ALA A 149 3.47 -1.87 7.62
N LEU A 150 3.00 -3.09 7.85
CA LEU A 150 2.16 -3.47 8.98
C LEU A 150 2.56 -4.85 9.52
N ASP A 151 2.70 -4.95 10.84
CA ASP A 151 2.83 -6.23 11.55
C ASP A 151 1.47 -6.63 12.09
N ILE A 152 0.98 -7.81 11.71
CA ILE A 152 -0.33 -8.34 12.08
C ILE A 152 -0.11 -9.52 13.04
N GLY A 153 -0.59 -9.40 14.27
CA GLY A 153 -0.50 -10.45 15.30
C GLY A 153 -1.73 -11.37 15.34
N GLY A 154 -2.84 -10.96 14.73
CA GLY A 154 -4.06 -11.75 14.72
C GLY A 154 -5.29 -10.97 14.26
N PHE A 155 -6.45 -11.62 14.38
CA PHE A 155 -7.76 -11.10 13.97
C PHE A 155 -8.81 -11.39 15.05
N VAL A 156 -9.87 -10.60 15.08
CA VAL A 156 -11.09 -10.91 15.84
C VAL A 156 -12.26 -10.94 14.87
N LEU A 157 -13.03 -12.03 14.90
CA LEU A 157 -14.23 -12.19 14.09
C LEU A 157 -15.43 -11.47 14.71
N ALA A 158 -16.48 -11.27 13.93
CA ALA A 158 -17.71 -10.58 14.35
C ALA A 158 -18.44 -11.28 15.52
N ASP A 159 -18.26 -12.59 15.68
CA ASP A 159 -18.78 -13.38 16.80
C ASP A 159 -17.90 -13.29 18.07
N GLY A 160 -16.79 -12.56 18.01
CA GLY A 160 -15.84 -12.40 19.11
C GLY A 160 -14.73 -13.45 19.14
N ARG A 161 -14.69 -14.41 18.21
CA ARG A 161 -13.60 -15.38 18.10
C ARG A 161 -12.27 -14.68 17.83
N GLU A 162 -11.28 -14.92 18.69
CA GLU A 162 -9.92 -14.42 18.51
C GLU A 162 -9.02 -15.44 17.81
N ILE A 163 -8.38 -15.00 16.72
CA ILE A 163 -7.38 -15.76 15.97
C ILE A 163 -6.03 -15.09 16.20
N SER A 164 -5.10 -15.79 16.83
CA SER A 164 -3.77 -15.30 17.18
C SER A 164 -2.71 -16.00 16.35
N ILE A 165 -1.90 -15.27 15.58
CA ILE A 165 -0.89 -15.87 14.70
C ILE A 165 0.12 -16.70 15.50
N VAL A 166 0.70 -16.16 16.58
CA VAL A 166 1.70 -16.91 17.37
C VAL A 166 1.20 -18.25 17.92
N ARG A 167 -0.11 -18.37 18.17
CA ARG A 167 -0.73 -19.55 18.79
C ARG A 167 -1.29 -20.48 17.71
N ASP A 168 -2.14 -19.92 16.86
CA ASP A 168 -3.02 -20.69 15.99
C ASP A 168 -2.34 -21.10 14.69
N TRP A 169 -1.19 -20.50 14.35
CA TRP A 169 -0.40 -20.89 13.17
C TRP A 169 -0.05 -22.38 13.14
N THR A 170 0.16 -22.99 14.32
CA THR A 170 0.45 -24.43 14.43
C THR A 170 -0.54 -25.18 15.33
N ARG A 171 -1.19 -24.50 16.28
CA ARG A 171 -2.05 -25.13 17.29
C ARG A 171 -3.53 -24.80 17.13
N GLY A 172 -3.89 -24.04 16.10
CA GLY A 172 -5.29 -23.76 15.79
C GLY A 172 -6.01 -25.01 15.31
N ASP A 173 -7.35 -24.99 15.37
CA ASP A 173 -8.16 -25.97 14.67
C ASP A 173 -7.94 -25.86 13.14
N GLU A 174 -8.42 -26.86 12.39
CA GLU A 174 -8.19 -26.92 10.94
C GLU A 174 -8.68 -25.67 10.21
N PRO A 175 -9.92 -25.17 10.45
CA PRO A 175 -10.39 -23.93 9.82
C PRO A 175 -9.50 -22.72 10.12
N THR A 176 -8.95 -22.61 11.32
CA THR A 176 -8.04 -21.49 11.68
C THR A 176 -6.69 -21.60 10.99
N LYS A 177 -6.08 -22.79 10.99
CA LYS A 177 -4.81 -22.99 10.30
C LYS A 177 -4.95 -22.73 8.81
N ASP A 178 -6.07 -23.13 8.22
CA ASP A 178 -6.37 -22.95 6.80
C ASP A 178 -6.66 -21.49 6.47
N PHE A 179 -7.46 -20.79 7.28
CA PHE A 179 -7.64 -19.35 7.19
C PHE A 179 -6.30 -18.59 7.22
N LEU A 180 -5.41 -18.90 8.17
CA LEU A 180 -4.10 -18.25 8.27
C LEU A 180 -3.19 -18.56 7.07
N ALA A 181 -3.28 -19.77 6.51
CA ALA A 181 -2.52 -20.14 5.32
C ALA A 181 -3.05 -19.46 4.05
N GLU A 182 -4.36 -19.33 3.91
CA GLU A 182 -5.00 -18.57 2.83
C GLU A 182 -4.65 -17.08 2.91
N ILE A 183 -4.70 -16.51 4.11
CA ILE A 183 -4.28 -15.12 4.35
C ILE A 183 -2.83 -14.94 3.96
N HIS A 184 -1.92 -15.83 4.37
CA HIS A 184 -0.50 -15.76 4.01
C HIS A 184 -0.30 -15.81 2.49
N GLY A 185 -0.90 -16.80 1.82
CA GLY A 185 -0.81 -16.96 0.37
C GLY A 185 -1.43 -15.79 -0.40
N GLY A 186 -2.57 -15.29 0.05
CA GLY A 186 -3.24 -14.12 -0.51
C GLY A 186 -2.45 -12.83 -0.31
N SER A 187 -1.84 -12.65 0.87
CA SER A 187 -0.96 -11.51 1.15
C SER A 187 0.17 -11.43 0.13
N CYS A 188 0.75 -12.56 -0.28
CA CYS A 188 1.84 -12.58 -1.26
C CYS A 188 1.44 -12.09 -2.67
N ARG A 189 0.14 -11.98 -2.97
CA ARG A 189 -0.36 -11.41 -4.23
C ARG A 189 -0.58 -9.89 -4.14
N HIS A 190 -0.81 -9.36 -2.94
CA HIS A 190 -1.06 -7.94 -2.69
C HIS A 190 0.21 -7.17 -2.33
N PHE A 191 1.05 -7.76 -1.47
CA PHE A 191 2.21 -7.09 -0.91
C PHE A 191 3.50 -7.52 -1.60
N THR A 192 4.50 -6.63 -1.52
CA THR A 192 5.81 -6.88 -2.14
C THR A 192 6.74 -7.70 -1.25
N THR A 193 6.53 -7.61 0.06
CA THR A 193 7.17 -8.44 1.08
C THR A 193 6.10 -9.01 1.99
N VAL A 194 6.14 -10.31 2.20
CA VAL A 194 5.35 -11.03 3.20
C VAL A 194 6.28 -11.95 3.97
N LEU A 195 6.39 -11.74 5.28
CA LEU A 195 7.19 -12.55 6.18
C LEU A 195 6.28 -13.05 7.31
N SER A 196 6.01 -14.34 7.32
CA SER A 196 5.13 -15.00 8.30
C SER A 196 5.91 -15.99 9.16
N PRO A 197 5.29 -16.64 10.17
CA PRO A 197 5.99 -17.62 10.98
C PRO A 197 6.61 -18.74 10.13
N GLY A 198 7.89 -19.01 10.41
CA GLY A 198 8.73 -19.90 9.59
C GLY A 198 9.62 -19.17 8.57
N SER A 199 9.47 -17.86 8.37
CA SER A 199 10.36 -17.08 7.50
C SER A 199 11.74 -16.82 8.12
N ASN A 200 11.76 -16.39 9.38
CA ASN A 200 12.95 -16.20 10.23
C ASN A 200 12.52 -15.99 11.71
N PRO A 201 13.47 -15.95 12.67
CA PRO A 201 13.14 -15.79 14.09
C PRO A 201 12.44 -14.47 14.48
N PHE A 202 12.53 -13.41 13.69
CA PHE A 202 11.89 -12.12 14.00
C PHE A 202 10.39 -12.10 13.68
N HIS A 203 9.93 -13.02 12.83
CA HIS A 203 8.55 -13.06 12.33
C HIS A 203 7.81 -14.31 12.82
N TYR A 204 8.21 -14.89 13.96
CA TYR A 204 7.63 -16.12 14.49
C TYR A 204 6.22 -15.93 15.05
N ASN A 205 5.83 -14.69 15.39
CA ASN A 205 4.60 -14.36 16.11
C ASN A 205 3.63 -13.46 15.34
N HIS A 206 3.96 -13.05 14.12
CA HIS A 206 3.15 -12.15 13.30
C HIS A 206 3.37 -12.39 11.81
N ILE A 207 2.45 -11.87 10.99
CA ILE A 207 2.64 -11.70 9.56
C ILE A 207 3.06 -10.24 9.34
N HIS A 208 4.24 -10.04 8.78
CA HIS A 208 4.71 -8.73 8.31
C HIS A 208 4.38 -8.57 6.83
N VAL A 209 3.78 -7.43 6.48
CA VAL A 209 3.48 -7.06 5.09
C VAL A 209 4.04 -5.67 4.78
N ASP A 210 4.65 -5.51 3.59
CA ASP A 210 5.14 -4.21 3.11
C ASP A 210 5.10 -4.04 1.58
N LEU A 211 5.21 -2.79 1.13
CA LEU A 211 5.27 -2.40 -0.29
C LEU A 211 6.68 -1.90 -0.71
N ALA A 212 7.75 -2.47 -0.16
CA ALA A 212 9.12 -2.20 -0.59
C ALA A 212 9.33 -2.39 -2.09
N MET A 213 10.05 -1.44 -2.70
CA MET A 213 10.51 -1.60 -4.08
C MET A 213 11.75 -2.50 -4.12
N HIS A 214 11.59 -3.74 -4.59
CA HIS A 214 12.68 -4.71 -4.70
C HIS A 214 13.28 -4.80 -6.10
N GLY A 215 14.62 -4.75 -6.17
CA GLY A 215 15.37 -4.86 -7.43
C GLY A 215 15.27 -3.59 -8.28
N ARG A 216 15.91 -3.58 -9.46
CA ARG A 216 16.03 -2.37 -10.29
C ARG A 216 14.70 -1.83 -10.83
N GLY A 217 13.69 -2.70 -10.97
CA GLY A 217 12.37 -2.34 -11.52
C GLY A 217 11.20 -2.55 -10.56
N GLY A 218 11.45 -2.85 -9.28
CA GLY A 218 10.38 -3.05 -8.30
C GLY A 218 9.49 -4.28 -8.54
N THR A 219 9.86 -5.18 -9.45
CA THR A 219 9.06 -6.36 -9.83
C THR A 219 9.31 -7.57 -8.94
N ARG A 220 10.43 -7.60 -8.21
CA ARG A 220 10.73 -8.71 -7.32
C ARG A 220 9.77 -8.70 -6.14
N ARG A 221 9.35 -9.90 -5.71
CA ARG A 221 8.48 -10.12 -4.56
C ARG A 221 9.20 -11.04 -3.58
N ILE A 222 8.98 -10.82 -2.30
CA ILE A 222 9.48 -11.68 -1.21
C ILE A 222 8.25 -12.27 -0.52
N CYS A 223 8.08 -13.57 -0.61
CA CYS A 223 7.01 -14.29 0.07
C CYS A 223 7.65 -15.45 0.83
N LYS A 224 7.69 -15.35 2.16
CA LYS A 224 8.31 -16.35 3.03
C LYS A 224 7.46 -16.64 4.27
N PRO A 225 7.32 -17.92 4.69
CA PRO A 225 7.73 -19.11 3.95
C PRO A 225 6.93 -19.27 2.64
N ILE A 226 7.27 -20.26 1.81
CA ILE A 226 6.48 -20.57 0.62
C ILE A 226 5.05 -20.89 1.08
N PRO A 227 4.00 -20.27 0.48
CA PRO A 227 2.63 -20.58 0.83
C PRO A 227 2.34 -22.06 0.62
N ARG A 228 1.65 -22.67 1.58
CA ARG A 228 1.12 -24.02 1.42
C ARG A 228 -0.23 -23.95 0.73
N ASP A 229 -0.53 -24.96 -0.08
CA ASP A 229 -1.87 -25.13 -0.62
C ASP A 229 -2.85 -25.49 0.50
N VAL A 230 -4.08 -24.98 0.37
CA VAL A 230 -5.16 -25.19 1.33
C VAL A 230 -6.33 -25.77 0.57
N ALA A 231 -6.90 -26.87 1.05
CA ALA A 231 -8.08 -27.45 0.43
C ALA A 231 -9.26 -26.46 0.52
N PRO A 232 -10.13 -26.38 -0.51
CA PRO A 232 -11.33 -25.56 -0.43
C PRO A 232 -12.14 -25.87 0.84
N PRO A 233 -12.87 -24.88 1.40
CA PRO A 233 -13.70 -25.11 2.57
C PRO A 233 -14.68 -26.25 2.32
N GLN A 234 -14.78 -27.18 3.27
CA GLN A 234 -15.76 -28.26 3.16
C GLN A 234 -17.13 -27.70 3.49
N GLY A 235 -18.02 -27.59 2.50
CA GLY A 235 -19.39 -27.14 2.75
C GLY A 235 -20.08 -26.31 1.67
N GLU A 236 -19.48 -26.02 0.52
CA GLU A 236 -20.33 -25.67 -0.62
C GLU A 236 -21.12 -26.92 -1.02
N PRO A 237 -22.46 -26.89 -1.06
CA PRO A 237 -23.17 -27.85 -1.86
C PRO A 237 -22.59 -27.69 -3.25
N LEU A 238 -22.12 -28.80 -3.83
CA LEU A 238 -22.01 -28.90 -5.28
C LEU A 238 -23.33 -28.35 -5.81
N ILE A 239 -23.33 -27.14 -6.37
CA ILE A 239 -24.42 -26.74 -7.25
C ILE A 239 -24.46 -27.88 -8.24
N ALA A 240 -25.57 -28.62 -8.16
CA ALA A 240 -25.75 -29.88 -8.85
C ALA A 240 -25.17 -29.73 -10.24
N SER A 241 -24.20 -30.61 -10.53
CA SER A 241 -23.85 -30.99 -11.89
C SER A 241 -25.15 -30.95 -12.69
N HIS A 242 -25.31 -29.95 -13.55
CA HIS A 242 -26.21 -30.13 -14.67
C HIS A 242 -25.67 -31.39 -15.35
N GLY A 243 -26.55 -32.39 -15.46
CA GLY A 243 -26.20 -33.67 -16.05
C GLY A 243 -25.63 -33.50 -17.46
N PRO A 244 -25.12 -34.59 -18.06
CA PRO A 244 -24.54 -34.52 -19.40
C PRO A 244 -25.59 -33.95 -20.36
N ILE A 245 -25.32 -32.77 -20.92
CA ILE A 245 -25.97 -32.39 -22.15
C ILE A 245 -25.24 -33.18 -23.22
N ASP A 246 -25.89 -34.23 -23.73
CA ASP A 246 -25.48 -34.89 -24.97
C ASP A 246 -25.58 -33.85 -26.09
N ILE A 247 -24.45 -33.21 -26.41
CA ILE A 247 -24.21 -32.62 -27.72
C ILE A 247 -23.20 -33.53 -28.39
N ASP A 248 -23.73 -34.52 -29.09
CA ASP A 248 -22.97 -35.27 -30.05
C ASP A 248 -22.81 -34.45 -31.34
N THR A 249 -21.67 -34.68 -31.96
CA THR A 249 -21.27 -34.45 -33.35
C THR A 249 -20.59 -33.15 -33.83
N ASP A 250 -19.33 -33.41 -34.25
CA ASP A 250 -18.51 -32.89 -35.35
C ASP A 250 -17.54 -31.71 -35.17
N LEU A 251 -16.27 -32.12 -34.96
CA LEU A 251 -15.00 -31.36 -34.99
C LEU A 251 -14.72 -30.73 -36.39
N PRO A 252 -13.85 -29.71 -36.50
CA PRO A 252 -12.40 -29.97 -36.62
C PRO A 252 -11.51 -29.01 -35.80
N GLY A 253 -10.31 -29.50 -35.46
CA GLY A 253 -9.30 -28.83 -34.63
C GLY A 253 -8.70 -27.51 -35.15
N PRO A 254 -7.74 -26.92 -34.41
CA PRO A 254 -7.63 -25.48 -34.23
C PRO A 254 -6.63 -24.81 -35.19
N PRO A 255 -6.70 -23.48 -35.36
CA PRO A 255 -5.51 -22.69 -35.66
C PRO A 255 -5.12 -21.82 -34.45
N PRO A 256 -3.82 -21.80 -34.05
CA PRO A 256 -3.31 -20.78 -33.16
C PRO A 256 -3.09 -19.50 -33.96
N ARG A 257 -3.24 -18.31 -33.37
CA ARG A 257 -2.44 -17.13 -33.72
C ARG A 257 -2.79 -15.90 -32.87
N ALA A 258 -1.75 -15.36 -32.24
CA ALA A 258 -1.34 -13.97 -32.38
C ALA A 258 -2.48 -12.97 -32.64
N ALA A 259 -3.02 -12.40 -31.56
CA ALA A 259 -3.72 -11.12 -31.59
C ALA A 259 -2.73 -9.99 -31.26
N PHE A 260 -1.69 -9.88 -32.08
CA PHE A 260 -0.94 -8.64 -32.32
C PHE A 260 -0.66 -8.66 -33.82
N ASP A 261 -1.35 -7.83 -34.59
CA ASP A 261 -0.68 -6.71 -35.26
C ASP A 261 -1.59 -5.98 -36.27
N ILE A 262 -1.39 -4.67 -36.21
CA ILE A 262 -1.94 -3.58 -36.99
C ILE A 262 -1.34 -3.63 -38.40
N HIS A 263 -2.12 -3.32 -39.45
CA HIS A 263 -1.79 -2.27 -40.44
C HIS A 263 -2.73 -2.20 -41.66
N ALA A 264 -3.13 -0.96 -41.97
CA ALA A 264 -3.04 -0.30 -43.28
C ALA A 264 -3.93 -0.73 -44.47
N SER A 265 -4.86 0.19 -44.79
CA SER A 265 -4.97 0.93 -46.06
C SER A 265 -5.78 0.37 -47.26
N ARG A 266 -6.54 1.33 -47.83
CA ARG A 266 -7.25 1.42 -49.13
C ARG A 266 -8.67 0.81 -49.13
N GLY A 267 -9.73 1.52 -49.54
CA GLY A 267 -9.87 2.87 -50.07
C GLY A 267 -11.25 3.05 -50.75
N GLY A 268 -11.82 4.26 -50.68
CA GLY A 268 -12.76 4.83 -51.66
C GLY A 268 -14.26 4.59 -51.48
N GLY A 269 -15.02 5.69 -51.35
CA GLY A 269 -16.48 5.75 -51.56
C GLY A 269 -17.09 6.99 -50.89
N ASP A 270 -17.50 7.95 -51.71
CA ASP A 270 -18.07 9.27 -51.39
C ASP A 270 -19.31 9.26 -50.46
N GLY A 271 -19.45 10.32 -49.65
CA GLY A 271 -20.69 10.61 -48.92
C GLY A 271 -20.60 11.83 -48.01
N LEU A 272 -21.35 12.88 -48.33
CA LEU A 272 -21.43 14.17 -47.64
C LEU A 272 -21.92 14.12 -46.17
N ALA A 273 -21.41 15.07 -45.36
CA ALA A 273 -22.01 15.77 -44.19
C ALA A 273 -22.61 14.92 -43.04
N ILE A 274 -22.34 15.19 -41.76
CA ILE A 274 -22.87 16.31 -40.95
C ILE A 274 -21.99 16.47 -39.69
N ALA A 275 -21.69 17.72 -39.32
CA ALA A 275 -20.96 18.09 -38.11
C ALA A 275 -21.77 17.76 -36.84
N ALA A 276 -21.12 17.16 -35.83
CA ALA A 276 -21.71 16.91 -34.51
C ALA A 276 -21.95 18.22 -33.74
N PRO A 277 -23.03 18.35 -32.94
CA PRO A 277 -23.32 19.58 -32.19
C PRO A 277 -22.33 19.79 -31.05
N LEU A 278 -21.90 21.04 -30.85
CA LEU A 278 -21.16 21.47 -29.66
C LEU A 278 -22.05 21.36 -28.40
N PRO A 279 -21.49 20.98 -27.23
CA PRO A 279 -22.24 20.95 -25.97
C PRO A 279 -22.59 22.37 -25.49
N PRO A 280 -23.73 22.55 -24.78
CA PRO A 280 -24.16 23.86 -24.29
C PRO A 280 -23.22 24.41 -23.19
N PRO A 281 -23.07 25.74 -23.08
CA PRO A 281 -22.24 26.37 -22.07
C PRO A 281 -22.83 26.17 -20.66
N ARG A 282 -21.95 25.85 -19.70
CA ARG A 282 -22.30 25.69 -18.28
C ARG A 282 -22.78 27.03 -17.68
N PRO A 283 -23.86 27.07 -16.89
CA PRO A 283 -24.26 28.28 -16.18
C PRO A 283 -23.27 28.61 -15.04
N PRO A 284 -23.06 29.90 -14.72
CA PRO A 284 -22.15 30.31 -13.65
C PRO A 284 -22.67 29.87 -12.28
N ALA A 285 -21.76 29.43 -11.42
CA ALA A 285 -22.04 29.05 -10.04
C ALA A 285 -22.63 30.24 -9.27
N ARG A 286 -23.85 30.10 -8.75
CA ARG A 286 -24.43 31.03 -7.78
C ARG A 286 -23.70 30.87 -6.45
N ALA A 287 -23.14 31.97 -5.95
CA ALA A 287 -22.63 32.07 -4.59
C ALA A 287 -23.79 31.90 -3.60
N PHE A 288 -23.67 30.93 -2.69
CA PHE A 288 -24.53 30.84 -1.51
C PHE A 288 -24.10 31.92 -0.52
N ALA A 289 -25.02 32.82 -0.19
CA ALA A 289 -24.89 33.73 0.93
C ALA A 289 -25.06 32.95 2.26
N PRO A 290 -24.33 33.29 3.33
CA PRO A 290 -24.50 32.65 4.62
C PRO A 290 -25.71 33.22 5.39
N GLU A 291 -26.50 32.33 6.00
CA GLU A 291 -27.54 32.69 6.96
C GLU A 291 -26.93 33.16 8.30
N PRO A 292 -27.58 34.10 9.01
CA PRO A 292 -27.10 34.57 10.30
C PRO A 292 -27.67 33.78 11.49
N GLY A 293 -26.76 33.25 12.31
CA GLY A 293 -26.94 33.27 13.77
C GLY A 293 -27.42 31.98 14.44
N ALA A 294 -26.50 31.36 15.18
CA ALA A 294 -26.80 30.71 16.45
C ALA A 294 -25.53 30.77 17.33
N ARG A 295 -25.74 30.99 18.63
CA ARG A 295 -24.79 31.53 19.60
C ARG A 295 -23.92 30.43 20.24
N ASP A 296 -22.65 30.74 20.47
CA ASP A 296 -21.76 29.97 21.36
C ASP A 296 -22.03 30.33 22.83
N PRO A 297 -22.10 29.34 23.74
CA PRO A 297 -21.92 29.59 25.17
C PRO A 297 -20.44 29.52 25.57
N GLU A 298 -20.03 30.64 26.16
CA GLU A 298 -18.83 30.91 26.96
C GLU A 298 -18.40 29.73 27.84
N ILE A 299 -17.19 29.20 27.65
CA ILE A 299 -16.51 28.38 28.66
C ILE A 299 -15.18 29.05 29.01
N THR A 300 -15.17 29.62 30.20
CA THR A 300 -14.08 30.34 30.85
C THR A 300 -12.89 29.42 31.13
N SER A 301 -11.73 29.79 30.58
CA SER A 301 -10.43 29.19 30.88
C SER A 301 -9.94 29.68 32.25
N SER A 302 -9.61 28.75 33.15
CA SER A 302 -8.92 29.02 34.42
C SER A 302 -7.68 28.13 34.51
N ILE A 303 -6.54 28.67 34.07
CA ILE A 303 -5.19 28.16 34.37
C ILE A 303 -4.78 28.72 35.74
N PRO A 304 -4.15 27.89 36.61
CA PRO A 304 -3.11 28.40 37.48
C PRO A 304 -1.74 27.72 37.22
N PRO A 305 -0.63 28.44 37.51
CA PRO A 305 0.71 28.07 37.03
C PRO A 305 1.49 27.11 37.95
N ARG A 306 2.57 26.62 37.35
CA ARG A 306 3.61 25.67 37.78
C ARG A 306 4.13 25.83 39.22
N ARG A 307 4.56 24.69 39.77
CA ARG A 307 5.84 24.54 40.48
C ARG A 307 6.65 23.44 39.80
#